data_AF-A0A2G1QRW5-F1
#
_entry.id   AF-A0A2G1QRW5-F1
#
_cell.length_a   1.000
_cell.length_b   1.000
_cell.length_c   1.000
_cell.angle_alpha   90.00
_cell.angle_beta   90.00
_cell.angle_gamma   90.00
#
_symmetry.space_group_name_H-M   'P 1'
#
loop_
_entity.id
_entity.type
_entity.pdbx_description
1 polymer ?
#
loop_
_entity_poly.entity_id
_entity_poly.type
_entity_poly.pdbx_seq_one_letter_code
_entity_poly.pdbx_strand_id
1 'polypeptide(L)'
;MAMTRDYSPAMLRFFLQARAFLRADLAGVPIRKARGQIAGETARVARVKRRQVEAAMSGRSVPAGEHARIWRALGHDVAEDGGPSNG
;
A
#
# COMPACT_ATOMS: atom_id res chain seq x y z
N MET A 1 13.18 10.04 21.26
CA MET A 1 12.55 8.77 20.87
C MET A 1 12.25 8.82 19.38
N ALA A 2 13.00 8.10 18.56
CA ALA A 2 12.64 7.97 17.14
C ALA A 2 11.40 7.07 17.06
N MET A 3 10.26 7.61 16.63
CA MET A 3 9.11 6.79 16.29
C MET A 3 9.45 6.00 15.03
N THR A 4 9.81 4.72 15.19
CA THR A 4 10.01 3.81 14.06
C THR A 4 8.69 3.71 13.29
N ARG A 5 8.72 4.00 11.99
CA ARG A 5 7.53 3.87 11.14
C ARG A 5 7.16 2.40 11.02
N ASP A 6 5.92 2.06 11.35
CA ASP A 6 5.40 0.69 11.16
C ASP A 6 5.05 0.47 9.68
N TYR A 7 5.86 -0.36 9.02
CA TYR A 7 5.63 -0.84 7.66
C TYR A 7 5.11 -2.29 7.68
N SER A 8 4.22 -2.63 8.61
CA SER A 8 3.57 -3.94 8.64
C SER A 8 2.50 -4.09 7.53
N PRO A 9 2.17 -5.33 7.10
CA PRO A 9 1.05 -5.59 6.21
C PRO A 9 -0.30 -5.08 6.75
N ALA A 10 -0.47 -5.08 8.08
CA ALA A 10 -1.67 -4.58 8.74
C ALA A 10 -1.80 -3.06 8.56
N MET A 11 -0.71 -2.31 8.74
CA MET A 11 -0.69 -0.88 8.47
C MET A 11 -0.90 -0.58 6.99
N LEU A 12 -0.29 -1.36 6.10
CA LEU A 12 -0.50 -1.17 4.66
C LEU A 12 -1.98 -1.34 4.29
N ARG A 13 -2.62 -2.39 4.81
CA ARG A 13 -4.07 -2.59 4.67
C ARG A 13 -4.85 -1.38 5.18
N PHE A 14 -4.52 -0.89 6.38
CA PHE A 14 -5.20 0.25 6.98
C PHE A 14 -5.15 1.49 6.07
N PHE A 15 -3.96 1.88 5.60
CA PHE A 15 -3.81 3.05 4.71
C PHE A 15 -4.57 2.90 3.39
N LEU A 16 -4.52 1.72 2.77
CA LEU A 16 -5.24 1.48 1.52
C LEU A 16 -6.76 1.54 1.73
N GLN A 17 -7.26 1.02 2.85
CA GLN A 17 -8.69 1.11 3.19
C GLN A 17 -9.09 2.55 3.50
N ALA A 18 -8.29 3.29 4.27
CA ALA A 18 -8.55 4.69 4.59
C ALA A 18 -8.66 5.56 3.32
N ARG A 19 -7.75 5.38 2.35
CA ARG A 19 -7.84 6.06 1.04
C ARG A 19 -9.11 5.69 0.27
N ALA A 20 -9.52 4.42 0.30
CA ALA A 20 -10.75 3.98 -0.36
C ALA A 20 -12.00 4.56 0.30
N PHE A 21 -12.05 4.64 1.64
CA PHE A 21 -13.14 5.28 2.37
C PHE A 21 -13.22 6.78 2.08
N LEU A 22 -12.09 7.49 2.18
CA LEU A 22 -12.03 8.93 1.89
C LEU A 22 -12.50 9.23 0.45
N ARG A 23 -12.10 8.41 -0.52
CA ARG A 23 -12.55 8.57 -1.91
C ARG A 23 -14.04 8.28 -2.07
N ALA A 24 -14.56 7.24 -1.41
CA ALA A 24 -15.99 6.91 -1.47
C ALA A 24 -16.83 8.07 -0.94
N ASP A 25 -16.39 8.68 0.16
CA ASP A 25 -17.02 9.84 0.79
C ASP A 25 -16.94 11.08 -0.11
N LEU A 26 -15.74 11.50 -0.51
CA LEU A 26 -15.54 12.71 -1.31
C LEU A 26 -16.18 12.66 -2.71
N ALA A 27 -16.21 11.48 -3.34
CA ALA A 27 -16.76 11.32 -4.69
C ALA A 27 -18.23 10.83 -4.69
N GLY A 28 -18.82 10.55 -3.53
CA GLY A 28 -20.18 10.01 -3.42
C GLY A 28 -20.37 8.67 -4.15
N VAL A 29 -19.33 7.82 -4.19
CA VAL A 29 -19.38 6.52 -4.90
C VAL A 29 -19.42 5.34 -3.93
N PRO A 30 -20.02 4.20 -4.33
CA PRO A 30 -19.98 2.99 -3.49
C PRO A 30 -18.55 2.57 -3.15
N ILE A 31 -18.32 2.14 -1.90
CA ILE A 31 -17.00 1.73 -1.39
C ILE A 31 -16.34 0.65 -2.26
N ARG A 32 -17.12 -0.26 -2.85
CA ARG A 32 -16.60 -1.29 -3.78
C ARG A 32 -15.96 -0.68 -5.02
N LYS A 33 -16.57 0.38 -5.57
CA LYS A 33 -16.04 1.12 -6.72
C LYS A 33 -14.78 1.89 -6.34
N ALA A 34 -14.80 2.59 -5.20
CA ALA A 34 -13.63 3.32 -4.69
C ALA A 34 -12.43 2.39 -4.44
N ARG A 35 -12.64 1.22 -3.81
CA ARG A 35 -11.60 0.21 -3.63
C ARG A 35 -10.96 -0.23 -4.95
N GLY A 36 -11.78 -0.49 -5.97
CA GLY A 36 -11.28 -0.86 -7.30
C GLY A 36 -10.46 0.25 -7.97
N GLN A 37 -10.87 1.51 -7.82
CA GLN A 37 -10.13 2.66 -8.33
C GLN A 37 -8.78 2.82 -7.62
N ILE A 38 -8.77 2.80 -6.28
CA ILE A 38 -7.55 2.88 -5.47
C ILE A 38 -6.58 1.73 -5.80
N ALA A 39 -7.08 0.51 -5.93
CA ALA A 39 -6.26 -0.64 -6.31
C ALA A 39 -5.60 -0.45 -7.68
N GLY A 40 -6.36 0.04 -8.67
CA GLY A 40 -5.85 0.30 -10.02
C GLY A 40 -4.84 1.44 -10.08
N GLU A 41 -5.11 2.55 -9.42
CA GLU A 41 -4.22 3.71 -9.36
C GLU A 41 -2.92 3.39 -8.63
N THR A 42 -3.02 2.77 -7.44
CA THR A 42 -1.85 2.37 -6.65
C THR A 42 -0.98 1.37 -7.42
N ALA A 43 -1.58 0.39 -8.10
CA ALA A 43 -0.84 -0.57 -8.91
C ALA A 43 -0.06 0.10 -10.05
N ARG A 44 -0.67 1.09 -10.70
CA ARG A 44 -0.02 1.88 -11.76
C ARG A 44 1.16 2.67 -11.22
N VAL A 45 1.00 3.37 -10.11
CA VAL A 45 2.06 4.20 -9.50
C VAL A 45 3.20 3.32 -8.95
N ALA A 46 2.85 2.25 -8.23
CA ALA A 46 3.82 1.31 -7.64
C ALA A 46 4.50 0.39 -8.67
N ARG A 47 4.01 0.37 -9.93
CA ARG A 47 4.46 -0.56 -10.98
C ARG A 47 4.40 -2.02 -10.51
N VAL A 48 3.28 -2.40 -9.87
CA VAL A 48 3.00 -3.77 -9.41
C VAL A 48 1.71 -4.29 -10.04
N LYS A 49 1.45 -5.60 -9.93
CA LYS A 49 0.20 -6.16 -10.43
C LYS A 49 -0.96 -5.73 -9.53
N ARG A 50 -2.10 -5.36 -10.12
CA ARG A 50 -3.32 -5.00 -9.38
C ARG A 50 -3.71 -6.03 -8.31
N ARG A 51 -3.57 -7.33 -8.63
CA ARG A 51 -3.83 -8.43 -7.68
C ARG A 51 -2.98 -8.38 -6.41
N GLN A 52 -1.77 -7.82 -6.47
CA GLN A 52 -0.89 -7.65 -5.31
C GLN A 52 -1.40 -6.52 -4.41
N VAL A 53 -1.89 -5.42 -4.99
CA VAL A 53 -2.54 -4.36 -4.22
C VAL A 53 -3.83 -4.86 -3.58
N GLU A 54 -4.65 -5.61 -4.31
CA GLU A 54 -5.86 -6.23 -3.76
C GLU A 54 -5.55 -7.23 -2.64
N ALA A 55 -4.46 -7.98 -2.75
CA ALA A 55 -3.96 -8.83 -1.67
C ALA A 55 -3.57 -8.00 -0.44
N ALA A 56 -2.80 -6.92 -0.61
CA ALA A 56 -2.45 -6.00 0.47
C ALA A 56 -3.70 -5.36 1.12
N MET A 57 -4.71 -4.97 0.33
CA MET A 57 -5.99 -4.44 0.83
C MET A 57 -6.78 -5.47 1.66
N SER A 58 -6.62 -6.77 1.37
CA SER A 58 -7.18 -7.86 2.18
C SER A 58 -6.34 -8.18 3.44
N GLY A 59 -5.15 -7.59 3.59
CA GLY A 59 -4.21 -7.93 4.65
C GLY A 59 -3.43 -9.22 4.40
N ARG A 60 -3.41 -9.71 3.15
CA ARG A 60 -2.57 -10.84 2.76
C ARG A 60 -1.14 -10.38 2.53
N SER A 61 -0.19 -11.23 2.89
CA SER A 61 1.22 -10.97 2.65
C SER A 61 1.50 -10.87 1.15
N VAL A 62 2.35 -9.91 0.79
CA VAL A 62 2.88 -9.70 -0.57
C VAL A 62 4.40 -9.72 -0.48
N PRO A 63 5.12 -10.06 -1.56
CA PRO A 63 6.57 -10.13 -1.48
C PRO A 63 7.16 -8.76 -1.11
N ALA A 64 8.28 -8.78 -0.38
CA ALA A 64 8.83 -7.60 0.29
C ALA A 64 9.13 -6.44 -0.68
N GLY A 65 9.61 -6.75 -1.89
CA GLY A 65 9.89 -5.74 -2.93
C GLY A 65 8.62 -5.00 -3.38
N GLU A 66 7.53 -5.72 -3.62
CA GLU A 66 6.24 -5.11 -3.96
C GLU A 66 5.62 -4.38 -2.78
N HIS A 67 5.78 -4.91 -1.57
CA HIS A 67 5.36 -4.24 -0.35
C HIS A 67 5.98 -2.83 -0.24
N ALA A 68 7.31 -2.73 -0.39
CA ALA A 68 8.02 -1.44 -0.38
C ALA A 68 7.57 -0.50 -1.51
N ARG A 69 7.35 -1.03 -2.72
CA ARG A 69 6.85 -0.23 -3.86
C ARG A 69 5.45 0.33 -3.61
N ILE A 70 4.57 -0.44 -3.00
CA ILE A 70 3.22 0.02 -2.67
C ILE A 70 3.30 1.15 -1.64
N TRP A 71 4.11 1.02 -0.59
CA TRP A 71 4.31 2.10 0.38
C TRP A 71 4.90 3.37 -0.25
N ARG A 72 5.88 3.25 -1.14
CA ARG A 72 6.41 4.40 -1.90
C ARG A 72 5.32 5.07 -2.74
N ALA A 73 4.44 4.31 -3.39
CA ALA A 73 3.28 4.86 -4.12
C ALA A 73 2.24 5.56 -3.22
N LEU A 74 2.24 5.24 -1.92
CA LEU A 74 1.44 5.96 -0.92
C LEU A 74 2.12 7.24 -0.43
N GLY A 75 3.37 7.51 -0.83
CA GLY A 75 4.16 8.66 -0.40
C GLY A 75 5.05 8.38 0.81
N HIS A 76 5.29 7.11 1.14
CA HIS A 76 6.13 6.71 2.26
C HIS A 76 7.42 6.04 1.79
N ASP A 77 8.56 6.62 2.16
CA ASP A 77 9.86 5.96 1.97
C ASP A 77 10.08 4.89 3.04
N VAL A 78 9.88 3.65 2.63
CA VAL A 78 10.36 2.48 3.37
C VAL A 78 11.87 2.48 3.19
N ALA A 79 12.61 2.71 4.28
CA ALA A 79 14.03 2.38 4.30
C ALA A 79 14.11 0.88 3.98
N GLU A 80 14.84 0.51 2.93
CA GLU A 80 15.18 -0.89 2.74
C GLU A 80 16.05 -1.26 3.93
N ASP A 81 15.48 -1.95 4.92
CA ASP A 81 16.25 -2.52 6.03
C ASP A 81 17.37 -3.35 5.41
N GLY A 82 18.61 -2.96 5.73
CA GLY A 82 19.81 -3.35 5.00
C GLY A 82 19.92 -4.86 4.76
N GLY A 83 19.99 -5.24 3.49
CA GLY A 83 20.68 -6.46 3.10
C GLY A 83 22.19 -6.28 3.34
N PRO A 84 22.92 -7.33 3.74
CA PRO A 84 24.32 -7.19 4.14
C PRO A 84 25.14 -6.61 2.98
N SER A 85 25.75 -5.45 3.21
CA SER A 85 26.91 -5.01 2.43
C SER A 85 28.06 -5.96 2.74
N ASN A 86 28.23 -7.00 1.93
CA ASN A 86 29.51 -7.68 1.83
C ASN A 86 30.43 -6.81 0.98
N GLY A 87 31.25 -6.02 1.68
CA GLY A 87 32.54 -5.55 1.17
C GLY A 87 33.60 -6.62 1.30
#